data_AF-A0A1L9GUI6-F1
#
_entry.id   AF-A0A1L9GUI6-F1
#
_cell.length_a   1.000
_cell.length_b   1.000
_cell.length_c   1.000
_cell.angle_alpha   90.00
_cell.angle_beta   90.00
_cell.angle_gamma   90.00
#
_symmetry.space_group_name_H-M   'P 1'
#
loop_
_entity.id
_entity.type
_entity.pdbx_description
1 polymer ?
#
loop_
_entity_poly.entity_id
_entity_poly.type
_entity_poly.pdbx_seq_one_letter_code
_entity_poly.pdbx_strand_id
1 'polypeptide(L)'
;MVKQRSFSLYDIEQFLKEAGAEKINEKAVITLEQELEQTVNELVGEASFYANYAGRKNVIKCSDLALVQPKRSASVSKVVYLHGMRKRPIARKRSKNRIILTRVRTQ
;
A
#
# COMPACT_ATOMS: atom_id res chain seq x y z
N MET A 1 4.32 -20.01 16.90
CA MET A 1 4.43 -18.62 16.42
C MET A 1 3.03 -18.11 16.12
N VAL A 2 2.59 -17.03 16.75
CA VAL A 2 1.31 -16.38 16.42
C VAL A 2 1.48 -15.73 15.04
N LYS A 3 0.74 -16.18 14.04
CA LYS A 3 0.76 -15.59 12.69
C LYS A 3 0.26 -14.14 12.84
N GLN A 4 1.10 -13.15 12.52
CA GLN A 4 0.64 -11.76 12.48
C GLN A 4 -0.33 -11.63 11.32
N ARG A 5 -1.55 -11.17 11.60
CA ARG A 5 -2.56 -10.91 10.57
C ARG A 5 -2.30 -9.57 9.92
N SER A 6 -2.37 -9.55 8.59
CA SER A 6 -2.15 -8.36 7.77
C SER A 6 -3.34 -7.41 7.81
N PHE A 7 -4.55 -7.93 8.09
CA PHE A 7 -5.80 -7.18 8.14
C PHE A 7 -6.51 -7.33 9.49
N SER A 8 -7.20 -6.27 9.89
CA SER A 8 -8.08 -6.27 11.05
C SER A 8 -9.37 -7.03 10.72
N LEU A 9 -9.70 -8.05 11.51
CA LEU A 9 -10.96 -8.78 11.35
C LEU A 9 -12.19 -7.86 11.52
N TYR A 10 -12.08 -6.85 12.39
CA TYR A 10 -13.14 -5.89 12.61
C TYR A 10 -13.43 -5.06 11.35
N ASP A 11 -12.38 -4.62 10.66
CA ASP A 11 -12.52 -3.81 9.44
C ASP A 11 -13.13 -4.64 8.32
N ILE A 12 -12.76 -5.93 8.23
CA ILE A 12 -13.35 -6.88 7.27
C ILE A 12 -14.83 -7.12 7.59
N GLU A 13 -15.18 -7.32 8.85
CA GLU A 13 -16.57 -7.49 9.27
C GLU A 13 -17.40 -6.24 8.95
N GLN A 14 -16.88 -5.05 9.26
CA GLN A 14 -17.53 -3.79 8.96
C GLN A 14 -17.74 -3.60 7.45
N PHE A 15 -16.71 -3.90 6.64
CA PHE A 15 -16.81 -3.90 5.18
C PHE A 15 -17.91 -4.82 4.66
N LEU A 16 -18.03 -6.03 5.22
CA LEU A 16 -19.08 -6.98 4.85
C LEU A 16 -20.48 -6.47 5.23
N LYS A 17 -20.64 -5.83 6.41
CA LYS A 17 -21.91 -5.22 6.83
C LYS A 17 -22.31 -4.08 5.89
N GLU A 18 -21.37 -3.22 5.53
CA GLU A 18 -21.59 -2.12 4.59
C GLU A 18 -21.95 -2.62 3.18
N ALA A 19 -21.44 -3.78 2.79
CA ALA A 19 -21.83 -4.47 1.55
C ALA A 19 -23.22 -5.14 1.62
N GLY A 20 -23.90 -5.11 2.77
CA GLY A 20 -25.25 -5.64 2.96
C GLY A 20 -25.33 -7.04 3.57
N ALA A 21 -24.24 -7.57 4.15
CA ALA A 21 -24.29 -8.86 4.84
C ALA A 21 -24.99 -8.73 6.20
N GLU A 22 -26.14 -9.41 6.37
CA GLU A 22 -26.90 -9.40 7.62
C GLU A 22 -26.34 -10.34 8.70
N LYS A 23 -25.77 -11.48 8.28
CA LYS A 23 -25.15 -12.48 9.16
C LYS A 23 -23.75 -12.81 8.67
N ILE A 24 -22.76 -12.49 9.48
CA ILE A 24 -21.35 -12.73 9.17
C ILE A 24 -20.84 -13.87 10.04
N ASN A 25 -20.38 -14.94 9.41
CA ASN A 25 -19.72 -16.04 10.09
C ASN A 25 -18.22 -15.74 10.21
N GLU A 26 -17.58 -16.10 11.32
CA GLU A 26 -16.12 -15.97 11.49
C GLU A 26 -15.35 -16.61 10.34
N LYS A 27 -15.82 -17.76 9.83
CA LYS A 27 -15.21 -18.41 8.68
C LYS A 27 -15.18 -17.51 7.45
N ALA A 28 -16.24 -16.74 7.19
CA ALA A 28 -16.30 -15.85 6.05
C ALA A 28 -15.29 -14.69 6.18
N VAL A 29 -15.13 -14.15 7.39
CA VAL A 29 -14.13 -13.10 7.67
C VAL A 29 -12.72 -13.63 7.44
N ILE A 30 -12.42 -14.84 7.91
CA ILE A 30 -11.11 -15.48 7.75
C ILE A 30 -10.83 -15.80 6.28
N THR A 31 -11.81 -16.33 5.55
CA THR A 31 -11.66 -16.62 4.11
C THR A 31 -11.40 -15.33 3.33
N LEU A 32 -12.15 -14.27 3.62
CA LEU A 32 -11.95 -12.98 2.97
C LEU A 32 -10.57 -12.37 3.31
N GLU A 33 -10.09 -12.50 4.55
CA GLU A 33 -8.72 -12.08 4.91
C GLU A 33 -7.67 -12.78 4.06
N GLN A 34 -7.79 -14.10 3.88
CA GLN A 34 -6.87 -14.90 3.08
C GLN A 34 -6.92 -14.52 1.60
N GLU A 35 -8.12 -14.34 1.05
CA GLU A 35 -8.32 -13.91 -0.34
C GLU A 35 -7.75 -12.51 -0.59
N LEU A 36 -7.93 -11.58 0.35
CA LEU A 36 -7.35 -10.24 0.27
C LEU A 36 -5.83 -10.28 0.31
N GLU A 37 -5.24 -11.06 1.23
CA GLU A 37 -3.79 -11.22 1.32
C GLU A 37 -3.22 -11.82 0.03
N GLN A 38 -3.87 -12.84 -0.53
CA GLN A 38 -3.47 -13.44 -1.79
C GLN A 38 -3.57 -12.43 -2.95
N THR A 39 -4.70 -11.72 -3.06
CA THR A 39 -4.92 -10.74 -4.12
C THR A 39 -3.91 -9.60 -4.07
N VAL A 40 -3.57 -9.11 -2.87
CA VAL A 40 -2.54 -8.07 -2.68
C VAL A 40 -1.16 -8.59 -3.07
N ASN A 41 -0.82 -9.83 -2.70
CA ASN A 41 0.46 -10.42 -3.07
C ASN A 41 0.59 -10.60 -4.58
N GLU A 42 -0.47 -11.03 -5.26
CA GLU A 42 -0.51 -11.11 -6.73
C GLU A 42 -0.36 -9.74 -7.39
N LEU A 43 -1.10 -8.74 -6.91
CA LEU A 43 -1.02 -7.35 -7.40
C LEU A 43 0.38 -6.77 -7.21
N VAL A 44 1.00 -6.96 -6.05
CA VAL A 44 2.36 -6.49 -5.76
C VAL A 44 3.37 -7.23 -6.62
N GLY A 45 3.20 -8.54 -6.84
CA GLY A 45 4.02 -9.34 -7.74
C GLY A 45 4.01 -8.77 -9.16
N GLU A 46 2.84 -8.55 -9.74
CA GLU A 46 2.71 -7.97 -11.08
C GLU A 46 3.21 -6.51 -11.15
N ALA A 47 2.91 -5.69 -10.14
CA ALA A 47 3.40 -4.32 -10.09
C ALA A 47 4.93 -4.24 -9.94
N SER A 48 5.52 -5.18 -9.20
CA SER A 48 6.98 -5.28 -9.04
C SER A 48 7.66 -5.58 -10.37
N PHE A 49 7.04 -6.39 -11.23
CA PHE A 49 7.54 -6.66 -12.58
C PHE A 49 7.66 -5.36 -13.39
N TYR A 50 6.63 -4.52 -13.40
CA TYR A 50 6.66 -3.23 -14.10
C TYR A 50 7.66 -2.24 -13.48
N ALA A 51 7.75 -2.18 -12.15
CA ALA A 51 8.74 -1.36 -11.46
C ALA A 51 10.17 -1.77 -11.84
N ASN A 52 10.45 -3.08 -11.85
CA ASN A 52 11.73 -3.65 -12.24
C ASN A 52 12.05 -3.39 -13.72
N TYR A 53 11.06 -3.52 -14.61
CA TYR A 53 11.19 -3.19 -16.02
C TYR A 53 11.58 -1.73 -16.25
N ALA A 54 11.07 -0.81 -15.41
CA ALA A 54 11.44 0.60 -15.40
C ALA A 54 12.77 0.90 -14.66
N GLY A 55 13.54 -0.13 -14.27
CA GLY A 55 14.81 0.01 -13.57
C GLY A 55 14.72 0.36 -12.07
N ARG A 56 13.52 0.31 -11.48
CA ARG A 56 13.29 0.58 -10.06
C ARG A 56 13.21 -0.73 -9.27
N LYS A 57 14.19 -0.96 -8.38
CA LYS A 57 14.27 -2.21 -7.60
C LYS A 57 13.49 -2.21 -6.28
N ASN A 58 13.34 -1.02 -5.65
CA ASN A 58 12.86 -0.91 -4.27
C ASN A 58 11.58 -0.07 -4.14
N VAL A 59 11.03 0.44 -5.24
CA VAL A 59 9.91 1.40 -5.22
C VAL A 59 8.92 1.07 -6.32
N ILE A 60 7.71 0.69 -5.90
CA ILE A 60 6.54 0.56 -6.77
C ILE A 60 5.80 1.90 -6.76
N LYS A 61 5.48 2.44 -7.94
CA LYS A 61 4.69 3.66 -8.11
C LYS A 61 3.24 3.33 -8.47
N CYS A 62 2.34 4.28 -8.28
CA CYS A 62 0.95 4.15 -8.74
C CYS A 62 0.83 3.89 -10.25
N SER A 63 1.79 4.38 -11.05
CA SER A 63 1.86 4.06 -12.49
C SER A 63 2.08 2.57 -12.75
N ASP A 64 2.82 1.88 -11.87
CA ASP A 64 3.12 0.46 -12.02
C ASP A 64 1.88 -0.37 -11.67
N LEU A 65 1.10 0.07 -10.68
CA LEU A 65 -0.21 -0.52 -10.35
C LEU A 65 -1.25 -0.29 -11.46
N ALA A 66 -1.22 0.85 -12.14
CA ALA A 66 -2.15 1.14 -13.23
C ALA A 66 -1.92 0.26 -14.48
N LEU A 67 -0.71 -0.30 -14.64
CA LEU A 67 -0.35 -1.22 -15.71
C LEU A 67 -0.77 -2.67 -15.40
N VAL A 68 -1.02 -2.98 -14.14
CA VAL A 68 -1.59 -4.26 -13.74
C VAL A 68 -3.04 -4.29 -14.21
N GLN A 69 -3.31 -5.01 -15.29
CA GLN A 69 -4.68 -5.25 -15.74
C GLN A 69 -5.29 -6.34 -14.86
N PRO A 70 -6.47 -6.13 -14.26
CA PRO A 70 -7.15 -7.20 -13.56
C PRO A 70 -7.49 -8.32 -14.56
N LYS A 71 -6.89 -9.50 -14.36
CA LYS A 71 -7.25 -10.70 -15.12
C LYS A 71 -8.65 -11.14 -14.70
N ARG A 72 -9.66 -10.61 -15.38
CA ARG A 72 -11.09 -11.02 -15.36
C ARG A 72 -11.73 -11.15 -13.97
N SER A 73 -12.48 -10.12 -13.58
CA SER A 73 -13.95 -10.21 -13.37
C SER A 73 -14.49 -8.90 -12.81
N ALA A 74 -15.75 -8.63 -13.15
CA ALA A 74 -16.54 -7.46 -12.82
C ALA A 74 -16.13 -6.15 -13.52
N SER A 75 -17.04 -5.70 -14.37
CA SER A 75 -17.26 -4.31 -14.75
C SER A 75 -17.50 -3.44 -13.51
N VAL A 76 -16.48 -3.24 -12.69
CA VAL A 76 -16.50 -2.25 -11.65
C VAL A 76 -16.20 -0.93 -12.35
N SER A 77 -17.21 -0.06 -12.37
CA SER A 77 -17.10 1.34 -12.77
C SER A 77 -15.73 1.88 -12.35
N LYS A 78 -14.97 2.47 -13.27
CA LYS A 78 -13.72 3.19 -12.96
C LYS A 78 -14.01 4.24 -11.89
N VAL A 79 -13.92 3.88 -10.61
CA VAL A 79 -13.92 4.86 -9.53
C VAL A 79 -12.51 5.41 -9.48
N VAL A 80 -12.36 6.54 -10.17
CA VAL A 80 -11.14 7.34 -10.24
C VAL A 80 -10.83 7.89 -8.84
N TYR A 81 -10.15 7.10 -8.00
CA TYR A 81 -9.49 7.61 -6.80
C TYR A 81 -8.13 8.21 -7.18
N LEU A 82 -8.11 9.22 -8.07
CA LEU A 82 -6.88 9.95 -8.42
C LEU A 82 -6.88 11.43 -8.03
N HIS A 83 -7.94 11.93 -7.40
CA HIS A 83 -8.02 13.34 -6.97
C HIS A 83 -8.27 13.43 -5.46
N GLY A 84 -7.21 13.44 -4.65
CA GLY A 84 -7.37 13.69 -3.21
C GLY A 84 -6.10 13.71 -2.37
N MET A 85 -5.06 12.98 -2.74
CA MET A 85 -3.79 12.96 -1.99
C MET A 85 -2.90 14.15 -2.40
N ARG A 86 -3.38 15.38 -2.16
CA ARG A 86 -2.50 16.56 -2.15
C ARG A 86 -1.45 16.35 -1.06
N LYS A 87 -0.19 16.30 -1.49
CA LYS A 87 1.00 16.22 -0.64
C LYS A 87 0.86 17.18 0.55
N ARG A 88 0.69 16.66 1.77
CA ARG A 88 1.05 17.46 2.96
C ARG A 88 2.57 17.51 2.98
N PRO A 89 3.22 18.67 2.81
CA PRO A 89 4.65 18.74 3.01
C PRO A 89 4.91 18.46 4.49
N ILE A 90 5.46 17.28 4.81
CA ILE A 90 6.04 17.04 6.13
C ILE A 90 7.27 17.94 6.21
N ALA A 91 7.10 19.10 6.84
CA ALA A 91 8.18 20.02 7.14
C ALA A 91 9.15 19.34 8.10
N ARG A 92 10.18 18.68 7.57
CA ARG A 92 11.33 18.23 8.36
C ARG A 92 12.04 19.49 8.88
N LYS A 93 11.87 19.80 10.17
CA LYS A 93 12.73 20.77 10.88
C LYS A 93 14.18 20.31 10.70
N ARG A 94 14.93 20.97 9.83
CA ARG A 94 16.40 20.81 9.76
C ARG A 94 16.95 21.30 11.10
N SER A 95 17.52 20.40 11.91
CA SER A 95 18.25 20.82 13.10
C SER A 95 19.45 21.66 12.67
N LYS A 96 19.61 22.83 13.29
CA LYS A 96 20.69 23.79 13.01
C LYS A 96 22.02 23.38 13.65
N ASN A 97 22.42 22.11 13.56
CA ASN A 97 23.76 21.71 13.97
C ASN A 97 24.71 21.91 12.79
N ARG A 98 24.97 23.20 12.51
CA ARG A 98 26.01 23.68 11.61
C ARG A 98 27.35 23.34 12.27
N ILE A 99 27.96 22.21 11.88
CA ILE A 99 29.34 21.90 12.24
C ILE A 99 30.21 22.98 11.58
N ILE A 100 30.76 23.86 12.41
CA ILE A 100 31.73 24.88 11.97
C ILE A 100 33.04 24.13 11.73
N LEU A 101 33.46 24.02 10.47
CA LEU A 101 34.82 23.61 10.11
C LEU A 101 35.79 24.70 10.56
N THR A 102 36.34 24.59 11.76
CA THR A 102 37.51 25.38 12.15
C THR A 102 38.74 24.79 11.47
N ARG A 103 39.22 25.50 10.45
CA ARG A 103 40.47 25.23 9.75
C ARG A 103 41.63 25.50 10.71
N VAL A 104 42.21 24.47 11.31
CA VAL A 104 43.47 24.59 12.07
C VAL A 104 44.60 24.75 11.06
N ARG A 105 45.22 25.94 11.03
CA ARG A 105 46.54 26.17 10.42
C ARG A 105 47.57 26.08 11.55
N THR A 106 48.42 25.07 11.52
CA THR A 106 49.69 25.07 12.27
C THR A 106 50.80 25.42 11.30
N GLN A 107 51.62 26.39 11.72
CA GLN A 107 52.86 26.84 11.07
C GLN A 107 53.95 25.78 11.22
#